data_AF-X0ZS87-F1
#
_entry.id   AF-X0ZS87-F1
#
_cell.length_a   1.000
_cell.length_b   1.000
_cell.length_c   1.000
_cell.angle_alpha   90.00
_cell.angle_beta   90.00
_cell.angle_gamma   90.00
#
_symmetry.space_group_name_H-M   'P 1'
#
loop_
_entity.id
_entity.type
_entity.pdbx_description
1 polymer ?
#
loop_
_entity_poly.entity_id
_entity_poly.type
_entity_poly.pdbx_seq_one_letter_code
_entity_poly.pdbx_strand_id
1 'polypeptide(L)'
;QHILGYTCANDISARDWQKNGGGGQWCRGKTFATFCPLGPVITTPDEIKDPNKLSLKTILNGQIMQEGNTDDMIFDVPTLIEFLSASTVLNPGTVILTGTPHGVGFARTPPVYLQPGDEVTVEIEGIGRLTNPVIEETDHDVHGD
;
A
#
# COMPACT_ATOMS: atom_id res chain seq x y z
N GLN A 1 -21.93 -6.51 -1.36
CA GLN A 1 -22.54 -5.27 -0.84
C GLN A 1 -22.00 -4.97 0.56
N HIS A 2 -20.74 -4.53 0.71
CA HIS A 2 -20.18 -4.14 2.03
C HIS A 2 -19.05 -3.09 1.91
N ILE A 3 -18.80 -2.58 0.70
CA ILE A 3 -17.65 -1.74 0.38
C ILE A 3 -18.12 -0.28 0.32
N LEU A 4 -17.52 0.60 1.12
CA LEU A 4 -17.76 2.04 1.05
C LEU A 4 -17.16 2.64 -0.22
N GLY A 5 -15.95 2.21 -0.59
CA GLY A 5 -15.23 2.67 -1.76
C GLY A 5 -13.80 2.14 -1.81
N TYR A 6 -13.02 2.67 -2.75
CA TYR A 6 -11.65 2.29 -3.04
C TYR A 6 -10.75 3.53 -2.97
N THR A 7 -9.49 3.35 -2.57
CA THR A 7 -8.51 4.44 -2.46
C THR A 7 -7.12 3.90 -2.80
N CYS A 8 -6.15 4.79 -3.09
CA CYS A 8 -4.76 4.37 -3.18
C CYS A 8 -4.21 4.15 -1.77
N ALA A 9 -3.32 3.17 -1.65
CA ALA A 9 -2.58 2.88 -0.44
C ALA A 9 -1.13 2.55 -0.79
N ASN A 10 -0.20 2.87 0.10
CA ASN A 10 1.19 2.40 0.00
C ASN A 10 1.55 1.58 1.24
N ASP A 11 1.82 0.28 1.07
CA ASP A 11 2.22 -0.63 2.15
C ASP A 11 3.74 -0.57 2.38
N ILE A 12 4.20 0.55 2.96
CA ILE A 12 5.62 0.79 3.19
C ILE A 12 6.18 -0.28 4.12
N SER A 13 7.36 -0.78 3.78
CA SER A 13 7.95 -1.94 4.45
C SER A 13 9.43 -1.72 4.73
N ALA A 14 9.78 -1.58 6.02
CA ALA A 14 11.17 -1.69 6.49
C ALA A 14 11.58 -3.17 6.43
N ARG A 15 12.32 -3.56 5.39
CA ARG A 15 12.57 -4.98 5.07
C ARG A 15 13.54 -5.65 6.03
N ASP A 16 14.43 -4.88 6.63
CA ASP A 16 15.30 -5.29 7.74
C ASP A 16 14.49 -5.63 9.00
N TRP A 17 13.50 -4.81 9.36
CA TRP A 17 12.57 -5.09 10.46
C TRP A 17 11.62 -6.24 10.13
N GLN A 18 11.10 -6.30 8.91
CA GLN A 18 10.21 -7.39 8.50
C GLN A 18 10.89 -8.76 8.58
N LYS A 19 12.20 -8.84 8.31
CA LYS A 19 12.97 -10.10 8.33
C LYS A 19 13.59 -10.41 9.68
N ASN A 20 14.22 -9.41 10.30
CA ASN A 20 15.11 -9.63 11.45
C ASN A 20 14.60 -8.90 12.70
N GLY A 21 14.27 -7.62 12.60
CA GLY A 21 13.92 -6.79 13.76
C GLY A 21 12.54 -7.08 14.37
N GLY A 22 11.65 -7.75 13.64
CA GLY A 22 10.26 -7.99 14.02
C GLY A 22 10.00 -9.24 14.84
N GLY A 23 11.05 -9.98 15.27
CA GLY A 23 10.88 -11.22 16.03
C GLY A 23 10.09 -12.30 15.25
N GLY A 24 10.24 -12.33 13.93
CA GLY A 24 9.51 -13.22 13.02
C GLY A 24 8.11 -12.71 12.62
N GLN A 25 7.66 -11.56 13.12
CA GLN A 25 6.37 -10.97 12.78
C GLN A 25 6.51 -9.90 11.70
N TRP A 26 5.80 -10.08 10.58
CA TRP A 26 5.87 -9.14 9.45
C TRP A 26 5.25 -7.79 9.76
N CYS A 27 4.25 -7.75 10.65
CA CYS A 27 3.53 -6.53 11.01
C CYS A 27 4.49 -5.46 11.52
N ARG A 28 5.52 -5.82 12.30
CA ARG A 28 6.45 -4.84 12.86
C ARG A 28 7.17 -4.03 11.79
N GLY A 29 7.49 -4.62 10.63
CA GLY A 29 8.14 -3.92 9.52
C GLY A 29 7.21 -2.96 8.74
N LYS A 30 5.91 -2.93 9.07
CA LYS A 30 4.85 -2.27 8.28
C LYS A 30 3.98 -1.30 9.09
N THR A 31 4.25 -1.16 10.39
CA THR A 31 3.40 -0.39 11.32
C THR A 31 4.10 0.83 11.91
N PHE A 32 5.22 1.27 11.33
CA PHE A 32 5.86 2.51 11.76
C PHE A 32 4.96 3.71 11.41
N ALA A 33 5.15 4.82 12.13
CA ALA A 33 4.47 6.06 11.78
C ALA A 33 4.70 6.36 10.29
N THR A 34 3.66 6.86 9.60
CA THR A 34 3.65 7.18 8.16
C THR A 34 3.67 6.00 7.18
N PHE A 35 3.77 4.73 7.62
CA PHE A 35 3.97 3.58 6.71
C PHE A 35 2.70 3.09 5.96
N CYS A 36 1.56 3.73 6.17
CA CYS A 36 0.32 3.43 5.46
C CYS A 36 -0.37 4.72 5.02
N PRO A 37 0.21 5.49 4.07
CA PRO A 37 -0.51 6.60 3.47
C PRO A 37 -1.70 6.07 2.68
N LEU A 38 -2.83 6.75 2.79
CA LEU A 38 -4.09 6.46 2.12
C LEU A 38 -4.61 7.73 1.45
N GLY A 39 -5.26 7.61 0.30
CA GLY A 39 -5.88 8.74 -0.40
C GLY A 39 -5.65 8.70 -1.92
N PRO A 40 -5.74 9.85 -2.61
CA PRO A 40 -6.12 11.17 -2.09
C PRO A 40 -7.62 11.28 -1.78
N VAL A 41 -8.42 10.35 -2.31
CA VAL A 41 -9.88 10.32 -2.20
C VAL A 41 -10.36 8.88 -1.97
N ILE A 42 -11.63 8.74 -1.60
CA ILE A 42 -12.33 7.45 -1.63
C ILE A 42 -13.30 7.52 -2.81
N THR A 43 -13.05 6.71 -3.84
CA THR A 43 -13.92 6.56 -5.01
C THR A 43 -15.02 5.54 -4.68
N THR A 44 -16.28 5.88 -4.93
CA THR A 44 -17.39 4.98 -4.60
C THR A 44 -17.54 3.85 -5.63
N PRO A 45 -18.16 2.71 -5.26
CA PRO A 45 -18.28 1.56 -6.17
C PRO A 45 -19.04 1.85 -7.47
N ASP A 46 -19.93 2.85 -7.51
CA ASP A 46 -20.67 3.26 -8.71
C ASP A 46 -19.83 4.09 -9.69
N GLU A 47 -18.74 4.71 -9.24
CA GLU A 47 -17.78 5.43 -10.09
C GLU A 47 -16.74 4.50 -10.72
N ILE A 48 -16.60 3.26 -10.21
CA ILE A 48 -15.68 2.25 -10.73
C ILE A 48 -16.46 1.18 -11.50
N LYS A 49 -16.22 1.10 -12.81
CA LYS A 49 -16.88 0.11 -13.68
C LYS A 49 -16.59 -1.33 -13.27
N ASP A 50 -15.32 -1.64 -12.98
CA ASP A 50 -14.88 -2.96 -12.53
C ASP A 50 -13.64 -2.80 -11.63
N PRO A 51 -13.75 -3.05 -10.31
CA PRO A 51 -12.64 -2.89 -9.37
C PRO A 51 -11.56 -3.98 -9.54
N ASN A 52 -11.84 -5.04 -10.29
CA ASN A 52 -10.86 -6.05 -10.67
C ASN A 52 -10.25 -5.76 -12.04
N LYS A 53 -10.40 -4.56 -12.61
CA LYS A 53 -9.77 -4.19 -13.89
C LYS A 53 -9.22 -2.77 -13.92
N LEU A 54 -8.47 -2.39 -12.89
CA LEU A 54 -7.82 -1.09 -12.76
C LEU A 54 -6.33 -1.20 -12.99
N SER A 55 -5.78 -0.38 -13.88
CA SER A 55 -4.34 -0.21 -13.97
C SER A 55 -3.80 0.52 -12.73
N LEU A 56 -2.67 0.06 -12.20
CA LEU A 56 -1.97 0.69 -11.09
C LEU A 56 -0.46 0.78 -11.30
N LYS A 57 0.14 1.83 -10.77
CA LYS A 57 1.57 2.10 -10.84
C LYS A 57 2.12 2.58 -9.51
N THR A 58 3.40 2.27 -9.28
CA THR A 58 4.21 2.94 -8.25
C THR A 58 5.39 3.60 -8.93
N ILE A 59 5.56 4.89 -8.70
CA ILE A 59 6.54 5.76 -9.35
C ILE A 59 7.47 6.32 -8.27
N LEU A 60 8.78 6.16 -8.45
CA LEU A 60 9.83 6.70 -7.57
C LEU A 60 10.60 7.76 -8.36
N ASN A 61 10.54 9.03 -7.93
CA ASN A 61 11.24 10.14 -8.60
C ASN A 61 10.99 10.21 -10.12
N GLY A 62 9.75 9.96 -10.54
CA GLY A 62 9.36 9.92 -11.96
C GLY A 62 9.65 8.60 -12.69
N GLN A 63 10.36 7.65 -12.07
CA GLN A 63 10.62 6.32 -12.64
C GLN A 63 9.55 5.32 -12.21
N ILE A 64 8.95 4.61 -13.16
CA ILE A 64 8.00 3.52 -12.87
C ILE A 64 8.77 2.35 -12.23
N MET A 65 8.41 2.05 -10.99
CA MET A 65 8.96 0.94 -10.21
C MET A 65 8.03 -0.28 -10.20
N GLN A 66 6.73 -0.06 -10.27
CA GLN A 66 5.73 -1.12 -10.35
C GLN A 66 4.65 -0.70 -11.34
N GLU A 67 4.17 -1.65 -12.13
CA GLU A 67 3.08 -1.47 -13.08
C GLU A 67 2.35 -2.80 -13.19
N GLY A 68 1.02 -2.75 -13.06
CA GLY A 68 0.18 -3.94 -13.13
C GLY A 68 -1.29 -3.59 -13.26
N ASN A 69 -2.14 -4.61 -13.22
CA ASN A 69 -3.58 -4.46 -13.21
C ASN A 69 -4.18 -5.31 -12.07
N THR A 70 -5.30 -4.87 -11.52
CA THR A 70 -6.01 -5.64 -10.48
C THR A 70 -6.59 -6.96 -10.99
N ASP A 71 -6.70 -7.18 -12.31
CA ASP A 71 -7.09 -8.49 -12.87
C ASP A 71 -6.00 -9.57 -12.68
N ASP A 72 -4.76 -9.17 -12.36
CA ASP A 72 -3.67 -10.07 -11.97
C ASP A 72 -3.76 -10.53 -10.51
N MET A 73 -4.74 -10.05 -9.72
CA MET A 73 -4.89 -10.46 -8.32
C MET A 73 -5.23 -11.95 -8.22
N ILE A 74 -4.43 -12.70 -7.44
CA ILE A 74 -4.67 -14.13 -7.17
C ILE A 74 -6.03 -14.34 -6.46
N PHE A 75 -6.38 -13.42 -5.56
CA PHE A 75 -7.66 -13.39 -4.86
C PHE A 75 -8.31 -12.03 -5.07
N ASP A 76 -9.49 -12.01 -5.67
CA ASP A 76 -10.23 -10.77 -5.91
C ASP A 76 -10.80 -10.16 -4.61
N VAL A 77 -11.30 -8.93 -4.69
CA VAL A 77 -11.84 -8.21 -3.53
C VAL A 77 -12.97 -8.99 -2.81
N PRO A 78 -13.97 -9.56 -3.51
CA PRO A 78 -14.96 -10.43 -2.88
C PRO A 78 -14.34 -11.60 -2.11
N THR A 79 -13.37 -12.31 -2.69
CA THR A 79 -12.70 -13.46 -2.06
C THR A 79 -11.95 -13.04 -0.79
N LEU A 80 -11.26 -11.89 -0.82
CA LEU A 80 -10.58 -11.35 0.35
C LEU A 80 -11.57 -11.02 1.48
N ILE A 81 -12.70 -10.39 1.16
CA ILE A 81 -13.75 -10.06 2.14
C ILE A 81 -14.36 -11.33 2.73
N GLU A 82 -14.68 -12.33 1.91
CA GLU A 82 -15.21 -13.63 2.35
C GLU A 82 -14.24 -14.30 3.33
N PHE A 83 -12.96 -14.43 2.94
CA PHE A 83 -11.94 -15.06 3.76
C PHE A 83 -11.75 -14.38 5.12
N LEU A 84 -11.62 -13.05 5.13
CA LEU A 84 -11.41 -12.28 6.36
C LEU A 84 -12.64 -12.31 7.26
N SER A 85 -13.84 -12.15 6.69
CA SER A 85 -15.09 -12.12 7.45
C SER A 85 -15.47 -13.46 8.07
N ALA A 86 -14.95 -14.58 7.55
CA ALA A 86 -15.15 -15.91 8.12
C ALA A 86 -14.54 -16.08 9.52
N SER A 87 -13.56 -15.25 9.89
CA SER A 87 -12.83 -15.35 11.17
C SER A 87 -12.75 -14.05 11.97
N THR A 88 -13.09 -12.91 11.36
CA THR A 88 -12.95 -11.58 11.94
C THR A 88 -14.18 -10.73 11.64
N VAL A 89 -14.68 -9.97 12.62
CA VAL A 89 -15.71 -8.96 12.38
C VAL A 89 -15.09 -7.78 11.63
N LEU A 90 -15.55 -7.54 10.39
CA LEU A 90 -15.15 -6.39 9.59
C LEU A 90 -16.11 -5.22 9.89
N ASN A 91 -15.63 -4.27 10.70
CA ASN A 91 -16.44 -3.11 11.09
C ASN A 91 -16.50 -2.07 9.95
N PRO A 92 -17.54 -1.23 9.90
CA PRO A 92 -17.53 -0.05 9.04
C PRO A 92 -16.28 0.78 9.28
N GLY A 93 -15.58 1.16 8.22
CA GLY A 93 -14.30 1.86 8.29
C GLY A 93 -13.06 0.95 8.29
N THR A 94 -13.21 -0.38 8.28
CA THR A 94 -12.08 -1.30 8.05
C THR A 94 -11.48 -1.06 6.67
N VAL A 95 -10.16 -0.93 6.62
CA VAL A 95 -9.36 -0.82 5.39
C VAL A 95 -8.68 -2.15 5.12
N ILE A 96 -8.77 -2.64 3.88
CA ILE A 96 -8.11 -3.86 3.42
C ILE A 96 -7.14 -3.49 2.31
N LEU A 97 -5.84 -3.68 2.56
CA LEU A 97 -4.81 -3.59 1.53
C LEU A 97 -4.76 -4.93 0.78
N THR A 98 -5.05 -4.91 -0.51
CA THR A 98 -5.34 -6.10 -1.31
C THR A 98 -4.10 -6.79 -1.89
N GLY A 99 -2.91 -6.23 -1.64
CA GLY A 99 -1.64 -6.73 -2.13
C GLY A 99 -0.90 -5.69 -2.98
N THR A 100 0.18 -6.13 -3.60
CA THR A 100 1.01 -5.29 -4.47
C THR A 100 1.46 -6.09 -5.70
N PRO A 101 1.54 -5.47 -6.89
CA PRO A 101 2.12 -6.11 -8.05
C PRO A 101 3.63 -6.30 -7.89
N HIS A 102 4.23 -7.02 -8.83
CA HIS A 102 5.69 -7.22 -8.91
C HIS A 102 6.45 -5.89 -9.06
N GLY A 103 7.78 -5.93 -8.92
CA GLY A 103 8.65 -4.76 -9.10
C GLY A 103 9.07 -4.03 -7.81
N VAL A 104 8.65 -4.53 -6.64
CA VAL A 104 9.08 -4.01 -5.34
C VAL A 104 10.60 -3.89 -5.25
N GLY A 105 11.09 -2.81 -4.64
CA GLY A 105 12.51 -2.44 -4.65
C GLY A 105 13.46 -3.53 -4.15
N PHE A 106 13.08 -4.29 -3.11
CA PHE A 106 13.88 -5.40 -2.57
C PHE A 106 14.11 -6.54 -3.58
N ALA A 107 13.20 -6.76 -4.52
CA ALA A 107 13.27 -7.86 -5.49
C ALA A 107 14.07 -7.51 -6.75
N ARG A 108 14.60 -6.28 -6.84
CA ARG A 108 15.41 -5.81 -7.98
C ARG A 108 16.88 -6.21 -7.83
N THR A 109 17.61 -6.18 -8.94
CA THR A 109 19.05 -6.44 -8.99
C THR A 109 19.76 -5.27 -9.72
N PRO A 110 20.47 -4.37 -9.00
CA PRO A 110 20.58 -4.31 -7.53
C PRO A 110 19.24 -3.91 -6.85
N PRO A 111 19.06 -4.23 -5.56
CA PRO A 111 17.90 -3.75 -4.80
C PRO A 111 17.84 -2.23 -4.76
N VAL A 112 16.62 -1.69 -4.73
CA VAL A 112 16.36 -0.26 -4.59
C VAL A 112 15.57 -0.04 -3.31
N TYR A 113 16.08 0.80 -2.40
CA TYR A 113 15.41 1.20 -1.17
C TYR A 113 15.20 2.71 -1.18
N LEU A 114 14.10 3.15 -0.58
CA LEU A 114 13.78 4.56 -0.43
C LEU A 114 14.88 5.29 0.34
N GLN A 115 15.26 6.47 -0.15
CA GLN A 115 16.25 7.36 0.45
C GLN A 115 15.61 8.68 0.87
N PRO A 116 16.17 9.41 1.85
CA PRO A 116 15.74 10.77 2.15
C PRO A 116 15.76 11.66 0.91
N GLY A 117 14.68 12.41 0.70
CA GLY A 117 14.48 13.26 -0.48
C GLY A 117 13.78 12.57 -1.67
N ASP A 118 13.55 11.26 -1.60
CA ASP A 118 12.74 10.56 -2.60
C ASP A 118 11.27 10.99 -2.53
N GLU A 119 10.58 10.90 -3.67
CA GLU A 119 9.14 11.03 -3.77
C GLU A 119 8.55 9.73 -4.35
N VAL A 120 7.55 9.19 -3.66
CA VAL A 120 6.83 7.99 -4.08
C VAL A 120 5.40 8.34 -4.44
N THR A 121 4.97 8.00 -5.65
CA THR A 121 3.59 8.13 -6.09
C THR A 121 2.97 6.75 -6.33
N VAL A 122 1.82 6.49 -5.70
CA VAL A 122 0.91 5.40 -6.09
C VAL A 122 -0.20 5.99 -6.95
N GLU A 123 -0.38 5.45 -8.14
CA GLU A 123 -1.41 5.88 -9.09
C GLU A 123 -2.32 4.70 -9.43
N ILE A 124 -3.63 4.89 -9.28
CA ILE A 124 -4.64 3.89 -9.65
C ILE A 124 -5.66 4.55 -10.58
N GLU A 125 -5.91 3.90 -11.72
CA GLU A 125 -6.92 4.30 -12.69
C GLU A 125 -8.29 4.49 -12.03
N GLY A 126 -8.95 5.61 -12.33
CA GLY A 126 -10.26 5.93 -11.76
C GLY A 126 -10.26 6.40 -10.30
N ILE A 127 -9.11 6.41 -9.62
CA ILE A 127 -8.98 6.89 -8.23
C ILE A 127 -8.11 8.14 -8.16
N GLY A 128 -6.90 8.09 -8.73
CA GLY A 128 -5.97 9.22 -8.75
C GLY A 128 -4.57 8.88 -8.26
N ARG A 129 -3.84 9.91 -7.84
CA ARG A 129 -2.42 9.84 -7.46
C ARG A 129 -2.24 10.21 -6.00
N LEU A 130 -1.62 9.33 -5.24
CA LEU A 130 -1.18 9.53 -3.86
C LEU A 130 0.34 9.67 -3.85
N THR A 131 0.83 10.87 -3.54
CA THR A 131 2.26 11.19 -3.56
C THR A 131 2.74 11.53 -2.15
N ASN A 132 3.81 10.87 -1.71
CA ASN A 132 4.39 11.06 -0.39
C ASN A 132 5.92 11.25 -0.48
N PRO A 133 6.48 12.26 0.21
CA PRO A 133 7.93 12.41 0.32
C PRO A 133 8.50 11.40 1.32
N VAL A 134 9.76 11.02 1.11
CA VAL A 134 10.57 10.24 2.06
C VAL A 134 11.46 11.22 2.80
N ILE A 135 11.27 11.32 4.11
CA ILE A 135 12.01 12.23 4.98
C ILE A 135 12.75 11.37 6.00
N GLU A 136 14.02 11.70 6.23
CA GLU A 136 14.81 11.06 7.31
C GLU A 136 14.22 11.44 8.67
N GLU A 137 14.13 10.46 9.57
CA GLU A 137 13.73 10.71 10.95
C GLU A 137 14.72 11.67 11.61
N THR A 138 14.21 12.70 12.31
CA THR A 138 15.07 13.66 13.02
C THR A 138 15.06 13.39 14.51
N ASP A 139 16.12 13.79 15.22
CA ASP A 139 16.24 13.64 16.68
C ASP A 139 15.11 14.33 17.49
N HIS A 140 14.24 15.14 16.86
CA HIS A 140 13.09 15.76 17.50
C HIS A 140 11.79 14.91 17.43
N ASP A 141 11.78 13.86 16.61
CA ASP A 141 10.62 12.96 16.45
C ASP A 141 10.62 11.81 17.48
N VAL A 142 11.75 11.59 18.15
CA VAL A 142 11.89 10.67 19.28
C VAL A 142 11.45 11.36 20.58
N HIS A 143 10.15 11.28 20.86
CA HIS A 143 9.56 11.42 22.20
C HIS A 143 10.00 12.65 23.02
N GLY A 144 9.28 13.75 22.83
CA GLY A 144 9.04 14.68 23.94
C GLY A 144 8.02 14.09 24.92
N ASP A 145 8.46 13.14 25.74
CA ASP A 145 7.86 12.70 27.01
C ASP A 145 8.97 12.20 27.95
#